data_AF-A0A8S3YMC3-F1
#
_entry.id   AF-A0A8S3YMC3-F1
#
_cell.length_a   1.000
_cell.length_b   1.000
_cell.length_c   1.000
_cell.angle_alpha   90.00
_cell.angle_beta   90.00
_cell.angle_gamma   90.00
#
_symmetry.space_group_name_H-M   'P 1'
#
loop_
_entity.id
_entity.type
_entity.pdbx_description
1 polymer ?
#
loop_
_entity_poly.entity_id
_entity_poly.type
_entity_poly.pdbx_seq_one_letter_code
_entity_poly.pdbx_strand_id
1 'polypeptide(L)'
;MIFQEEEKKEWFKAMGRKLIGDLLLKADRDVEEFYISYDKMMQFVSVESNWPMIEEELRGRGVRVMSFYDIVLDFILMDAFDDLANPPSTVITVVQNRWLSNGFKETALATALWSVLKAKRSLLKFNDGFISHFYSISEHTSPLLAWGFLGPNTELKELCLFFKGLVLGFIQDIFSFDKVRFTTVEALAEDILKLAEQQSENAAERLKTGSPDITPVASYC
;
A
#
# COMPACT_ATOMS: atom_id res chain seq x y z
N MET A 1 -14.09 1.88 17.10
CA MET A 1 -15.14 0.90 16.76
C MET A 1 -14.64 -0.11 15.77
N ILE A 2 -14.35 0.23 14.50
CA ILE A 2 -13.81 -0.75 13.52
C ILE A 2 -12.57 -1.47 14.09
N PHE A 3 -11.53 -0.71 14.41
CA PHE A 3 -10.28 -1.25 14.96
C PHE A 3 -10.32 -1.46 16.48
N GLN A 4 -11.51 -1.54 17.10
CA GLN A 4 -11.64 -2.03 18.48
C GLN A 4 -11.95 -3.53 18.50
N GLU A 5 -12.55 -4.06 17.44
CA GLU A 5 -12.84 -5.47 17.28
C GLU A 5 -11.64 -6.16 16.62
N GLU A 6 -11.10 -7.18 17.28
CA GLU A 6 -9.89 -7.86 16.81
C GLU A 6 -10.11 -8.55 15.46
N GLU A 7 -11.29 -9.12 15.24
CA GLU A 7 -11.68 -9.74 13.96
C GLU A 7 -11.56 -8.75 12.78
N LYS A 8 -12.04 -7.52 12.97
CA LYS A 8 -11.96 -6.47 11.94
C LYS A 8 -10.52 -6.04 11.71
N LYS A 9 -9.69 -5.92 12.76
CA LYS A 9 -8.26 -5.63 12.60
C LYS A 9 -7.58 -6.70 11.75
N GLU A 10 -7.79 -7.97 12.09
CA GLU A 10 -7.20 -9.10 11.36
C GLU A 10 -7.67 -9.15 9.90
N TRP A 11 -8.95 -8.88 9.65
CA TRP A 11 -9.48 -8.76 8.29
C TRP A 11 -8.76 -7.66 7.49
N PHE A 12 -8.59 -6.46 8.05
CA PHE A 12 -7.88 -5.37 7.36
C PHE A 12 -6.40 -5.72 7.10
N LYS A 13 -5.73 -6.37 8.05
CA LYS A 13 -4.34 -6.83 7.88
C LYS A 13 -4.24 -7.83 6.74
N ALA A 14 -5.13 -8.83 6.70
CA ALA A 14 -5.17 -9.86 5.67
C ALA A 14 -5.53 -9.29 4.29
N MET A 15 -6.53 -8.40 4.23
CA MET A 15 -6.98 -7.74 3.01
C MET A 15 -5.87 -6.89 2.39
N GLY A 16 -5.17 -6.06 3.18
CA GLY A 16 -4.04 -5.27 2.67
C GLY A 16 -2.89 -6.13 2.15
N ARG A 17 -2.54 -7.20 2.88
CA ARG A 17 -1.51 -8.17 2.47
C ARG A 17 -1.86 -8.85 1.15
N LYS A 18 -3.10 -9.33 1.03
CA LYS A 18 -3.62 -10.01 -0.17
C LYS A 18 -3.69 -9.05 -1.35
N LEU A 19 -4.23 -7.85 -1.16
CA LEU A 19 -4.38 -6.86 -2.22
C LEU A 19 -3.04 -6.50 -2.89
N ILE A 20 -2.02 -6.21 -2.08
CA ILE A 20 -0.69 -5.86 -2.60
C ILE A 20 0.02 -7.11 -3.16
N GLY A 21 -0.12 -8.26 -2.50
CA GLY A 21 0.43 -9.53 -2.98
C GLY A 21 -0.13 -9.94 -4.34
N ASP A 22 -1.45 -9.86 -4.51
CA ASP A 22 -2.12 -10.15 -5.78
C ASP A 22 -1.71 -9.17 -6.88
N LEU A 23 -1.53 -7.89 -6.56
CA LEU A 23 -1.01 -6.88 -7.48
C LEU A 23 0.40 -7.24 -7.98
N LEU A 24 1.29 -7.64 -7.05
CA LEU A 24 2.66 -8.05 -7.37
C LEU A 24 2.67 -9.32 -8.23
N LEU A 25 1.90 -10.35 -7.86
CA LEU A 25 1.77 -11.59 -8.63
C LEU A 25 1.25 -11.34 -10.05
N LYS A 26 0.22 -10.49 -10.17
CA LYS A 26 -0.36 -10.12 -11.48
C LYS A 26 0.64 -9.36 -12.36
N ALA A 27 1.65 -8.75 -11.77
CA ALA A 27 2.75 -8.09 -12.45
C ALA A 27 4.01 -8.97 -12.61
N ASP A 28 3.86 -10.28 -12.48
CA ASP A 28 4.93 -11.28 -12.59
C ASP A 28 6.11 -10.98 -11.64
N ARG A 29 5.82 -10.53 -10.41
CA ARG A 29 6.81 -10.32 -9.35
C ARG A 29 6.80 -11.47 -8.35
N ASP A 30 7.97 -11.77 -7.82
CA ASP A 30 8.09 -12.60 -6.63
C ASP A 30 7.56 -11.85 -5.40
N VAL A 31 6.80 -12.56 -4.57
CA VAL A 31 6.07 -12.03 -3.42
C VAL A 31 6.53 -12.59 -2.08
N GLU A 32 7.43 -13.57 -2.07
CA GLU A 32 7.87 -14.22 -0.83
C GLU A 32 8.48 -13.21 0.15
N GLU A 33 9.46 -12.42 -0.31
CA GLU A 33 10.10 -11.39 0.51
C GLU A 33 9.16 -10.23 0.88
N PHE A 34 8.19 -9.92 0.01
CA PHE A 34 7.15 -8.94 0.33
C PHE A 34 6.31 -9.42 1.52
N TYR A 35 5.85 -10.67 1.49
CA TYR A 35 5.07 -11.25 2.57
C TYR A 35 5.83 -11.30 3.89
N ILE A 36 7.11 -11.68 3.85
CA ILE A 36 7.98 -11.66 5.03
C ILE A 36 8.09 -10.24 5.60
N SER A 37 8.31 -9.23 4.75
CA SER A 37 8.42 -7.83 5.16
C SER A 37 7.10 -7.29 5.73
N TYR A 38 5.97 -7.65 5.12
CA TYR A 38 4.64 -7.28 5.60
C TYR A 38 4.33 -7.90 6.97
N ASP A 39 4.59 -9.19 7.13
CA ASP A 39 4.30 -9.92 8.37
C ASP A 39 5.19 -9.42 9.52
N LYS A 40 6.46 -9.09 9.25
CA LYS A 40 7.35 -8.42 10.22
C LYS A 40 6.81 -7.06 10.65
N MET A 41 6.31 -6.26 9.71
CA MET A 41 5.69 -4.97 10.02
C MET A 41 4.45 -5.15 10.90
N MET A 42 3.57 -6.11 10.58
CA MET A 42 2.37 -6.41 11.37
C MET A 42 2.72 -6.90 12.78
N GLN A 43 3.77 -7.72 12.91
CA GLN A 43 4.30 -8.14 14.21
C GLN A 43 4.90 -6.97 15.00
N PHE A 44 5.59 -6.04 14.34
CA PHE A 44 6.19 -4.88 14.99
C PHE A 44 5.12 -3.94 15.56
N VAL A 45 4.06 -3.65 14.80
CA VAL A 45 2.99 -2.72 15.23
C VAL A 45 2.04 -3.32 16.26
N SER A 46 1.96 -4.66 16.36
CA SER A 46 1.12 -5.32 17.38
C SER A 46 1.72 -5.26 18.78
N VAL A 47 3.00 -4.92 18.90
CA VAL A 47 3.70 -4.78 20.19
C VAL A 47 3.49 -3.36 20.74
N GLU A 48 2.64 -3.23 21.76
CA GLU A 48 2.28 -1.93 22.37
C GLU A 48 3.50 -1.14 22.90
N SER A 49 4.55 -1.83 23.36
CA SER A 49 5.77 -1.16 23.83
C SER A 49 6.50 -0.37 22.73
N ASN A 50 6.22 -0.68 21.45
CA ASN A 50 6.78 0.05 20.32
C ASN A 50 6.02 1.36 20.06
N TRP A 51 4.77 1.51 20.50
CA TRP A 51 3.90 2.63 20.12
C TRP A 51 4.45 4.02 20.42
N PRO A 52 5.14 4.28 21.56
CA PRO A 52 5.77 5.59 21.79
C PRO A 52 6.84 5.94 20.74
N MET A 53 7.60 4.94 20.27
CA MET A 53 8.59 5.12 19.21
C MET A 53 7.89 5.40 17.87
N ILE A 54 6.85 4.61 17.55
CA ILE A 54 6.07 4.77 16.33
C ILE A 54 5.45 6.17 16.27
N GLU A 55 4.83 6.62 17.37
CA GLU A 55 4.23 7.94 17.47
C GLU A 55 5.27 9.06 17.30
N GLU A 56 6.45 8.91 17.89
CA GLU A 56 7.54 9.88 17.70
C GLU A 56 7.95 9.98 16.22
N GLU A 57 8.16 8.85 15.54
CA GLU A 57 8.55 8.83 14.13
C GLU A 57 7.52 9.45 13.19
N LEU A 58 6.24 9.14 13.44
CA LEU A 58 5.12 9.59 12.63
C LEU A 58 4.80 11.07 12.89
N ARG A 59 4.86 11.53 14.14
CA ARG A 59 4.72 12.95 14.49
C ARG A 59 5.83 13.78 13.85
N GLY A 60 7.07 13.27 13.82
CA GLY A 60 8.18 13.89 13.11
C GLY A 60 7.98 14.01 11.60
N ARG A 61 7.01 13.28 11.03
CA ARG A 61 6.60 13.30 9.62
C ARG A 61 5.26 14.00 9.38
N GLY A 62 4.70 14.65 10.39
CA GLY A 62 3.47 15.43 10.27
C GLY A 62 2.18 14.66 10.52
N VAL A 63 2.24 13.36 10.85
CA VAL A 63 1.07 12.57 11.22
C VAL A 63 0.56 13.04 12.59
N ARG A 64 -0.70 13.47 12.63
CA ARG A 64 -1.29 14.10 13.82
C ARG A 64 -1.91 13.08 14.77
N VAL A 65 -2.64 12.10 14.23
CA VAL A 65 -3.31 11.08 15.02
C VAL A 65 -2.80 9.71 14.60
N MET A 66 -2.54 8.86 15.59
CA MET A 66 -2.20 7.44 15.40
C MET A 66 -3.43 6.63 14.96
N SER A 67 -4.01 6.96 13.82
CA SER A 67 -5.20 6.32 13.26
C SER A 67 -4.89 5.64 11.93
N PHE A 68 -5.69 4.63 11.58
CA PHE A 68 -5.61 3.99 10.26
C PHE A 68 -5.76 5.01 9.12
N TYR A 69 -6.64 6.00 9.27
CA TYR A 69 -6.92 6.98 8.24
C TYR A 69 -5.72 7.91 8.01
N ASP A 70 -5.17 8.49 9.09
CA ASP A 70 -4.02 9.41 9.00
C ASP A 70 -2.73 8.68 8.59
N ILE A 71 -2.52 7.45 9.04
CA ILE A 71 -1.29 6.70 8.74
C ILE A 71 -1.37 6.03 7.38
N VAL A 72 -2.41 5.22 7.15
CA VAL A 72 -2.48 4.35 5.97
C VAL A 72 -3.04 5.10 4.77
N LEU A 73 -4.17 5.80 4.93
CA LEU A 73 -4.78 6.47 3.79
C LEU A 73 -4.01 7.75 3.43
N ASP A 74 -3.75 8.62 4.40
CA ASP A 74 -3.11 9.92 4.14
C ASP A 74 -1.59 9.76 3.97
N PHE A 75 -0.87 9.47 5.05
CA PHE A 75 0.61 9.43 5.05
C PHE A 75 1.24 8.36 4.14
N ILE A 76 0.60 7.20 3.95
CA ILE A 76 1.16 6.14 3.10
C ILE A 76 0.61 6.21 1.67
N LEU A 77 -0.70 6.12 1.50
CA LEU A 77 -1.28 5.92 0.16
C LEU A 77 -1.39 7.23 -0.63
N MET A 78 -1.91 8.30 -0.03
CA MET A 78 -2.08 9.59 -0.70
C MET A 78 -0.72 10.23 -1.02
N ASP A 79 0.20 10.27 -0.07
CA ASP A 79 1.56 10.77 -0.30
C ASP A 79 2.28 9.99 -1.41
N ALA A 80 2.18 8.65 -1.42
CA ALA A 80 2.79 7.84 -2.47
C ALA A 80 2.20 8.15 -3.86
N PHE A 81 0.89 8.36 -3.97
CA PHE A 81 0.27 8.71 -5.25
C PHE A 81 0.58 10.13 -5.73
N ASP A 82 0.80 11.07 -4.81
CA ASP A 82 1.22 12.43 -5.14
C ASP A 82 2.68 12.48 -5.59
N ASP A 83 3.58 11.76 -4.89
CA ASP A 83 4.97 11.57 -5.29
C ASP A 83 5.09 10.98 -6.71
N LEU A 84 4.22 10.02 -7.04
CA LEU A 84 4.16 9.39 -8.35
C LEU A 84 3.55 10.29 -9.43
N ALA A 85 2.66 11.22 -9.06
CA ALA A 85 2.09 12.21 -9.98
C ALA A 85 3.09 13.32 -10.31
N ASN A 86 4.02 13.61 -9.38
CA ASN A 86 5.01 14.67 -9.48
C ASN A 86 6.46 14.13 -9.42
N PRO A 87 6.88 13.23 -10.33
CA PRO A 87 8.18 12.60 -10.26
C PRO A 87 9.33 13.62 -10.49
N PRO A 88 10.52 13.40 -9.91
CA PRO A 88 11.69 14.24 -10.17
C PRO A 88 12.07 14.32 -11.66
N SER A 89 12.55 15.47 -12.12
CA SER A 89 12.91 15.70 -13.53
C SER A 89 13.95 14.72 -14.08
N THR A 90 14.85 14.24 -13.22
CA THR A 90 15.85 13.22 -13.54
C THR A 90 15.21 11.88 -13.89
N VAL A 91 14.17 11.48 -13.15
CA VAL A 91 13.38 10.28 -13.44
C VAL A 91 12.65 10.43 -14.77
N ILE A 92 11.98 11.57 -14.98
CA ILE A 92 11.27 11.88 -16.24
C ILE A 92 12.21 11.74 -17.44
N THR A 93 13.40 12.34 -17.34
CA THR A 93 14.39 12.35 -18.44
C THR A 93 14.83 10.94 -18.84
N VAL A 94 15.06 10.04 -17.88
CA VAL A 94 15.46 8.66 -18.16
C VAL A 94 14.30 7.87 -18.78
N VAL A 95 13.11 7.95 -18.18
CA VAL A 95 11.93 7.18 -18.61
C VAL A 95 11.46 7.62 -20.00
N GLN A 96 11.52 8.91 -20.32
CA GLN A 96 11.12 9.45 -21.62
C GLN A 96 12.21 9.35 -22.71
N ASN A 97 13.41 8.87 -22.39
CA ASN A 97 14.48 8.76 -23.37
C ASN A 97 14.17 7.69 -24.43
N ARG A 98 13.89 8.10 -25.68
CA ARG A 98 13.53 7.19 -26.78
C ARG A 98 14.64 6.22 -27.21
N TRP A 99 15.89 6.49 -26.84
CA TRP A 99 17.05 5.68 -27.23
C TRP A 99 17.36 4.56 -26.24
N LEU A 100 16.76 4.58 -25.06
CA LEU A 100 16.94 3.55 -24.04
C LEU A 100 15.84 2.49 -24.15
N SER A 101 16.22 1.22 -23.97
CA SER A 101 15.25 0.13 -23.90
C SER A 101 14.38 0.22 -22.65
N ASN A 102 13.16 -0.30 -22.71
CA ASN A 102 12.26 -0.30 -21.57
C ASN A 102 12.83 -1.07 -20.37
N GLY A 103 13.46 -2.22 -20.59
CA GLY A 103 14.12 -2.98 -19.51
C GLY A 103 15.28 -2.21 -18.84
N PHE A 104 16.04 -1.44 -19.61
CA PHE A 104 17.08 -0.56 -19.05
C PHE A 104 16.46 0.55 -18.20
N LYS A 105 15.40 1.21 -18.68
CA LYS A 105 14.72 2.28 -17.94
C LYS A 105 14.10 1.77 -16.64
N GLU A 106 13.46 0.61 -16.68
CA GLU A 106 12.88 -0.05 -15.52
C GLU A 106 13.95 -0.35 -14.46
N THR A 107 15.07 -0.93 -14.89
CA THR A 107 16.20 -1.24 -14.00
C THR A 107 16.84 0.02 -13.42
N ALA A 108 17.03 1.05 -14.24
CA ALA A 108 17.56 2.33 -13.80
C ALA A 108 16.64 3.01 -12.77
N LEU A 109 15.32 2.96 -13.00
CA LEU A 109 14.32 3.49 -12.07
C LEU A 109 14.33 2.74 -10.73
N ALA A 110 14.32 1.41 -10.78
CA ALA A 110 14.40 0.57 -9.58
C ALA A 110 15.69 0.83 -8.78
N THR A 111 16.83 0.96 -9.47
CA THR A 111 18.13 1.25 -8.84
C THR A 111 18.15 2.63 -8.18
N ALA A 112 17.57 3.64 -8.83
CA ALA A 112 17.46 4.99 -8.29
C ALA A 112 16.57 5.00 -7.03
N LEU A 113 15.41 4.36 -7.07
CA LEU A 113 14.51 4.24 -5.92
C LEU A 113 15.16 3.51 -4.76
N TRP A 114 15.84 2.40 -5.03
CA TRP A 114 16.58 1.66 -4.01
C TRP A 114 17.68 2.51 -3.37
N SER A 115 18.42 3.27 -4.17
CA SER A 115 19.46 4.17 -3.66
C SER A 115 18.88 5.27 -2.74
N VAL A 116 17.71 5.81 -3.10
CA VAL A 116 16.99 6.79 -2.28
C VAL A 116 16.48 6.16 -0.99
N LEU A 117 15.86 4.98 -1.04
CA LEU A 117 15.38 4.26 0.15
C LEU A 117 16.54 3.92 1.08
N LYS A 118 17.66 3.44 0.55
CA LYS A 118 18.87 3.16 1.32
C LYS A 118 19.43 4.43 1.99
N ALA A 119 19.49 5.55 1.27
CA ALA A 119 19.92 6.82 1.83
C ALA A 119 18.97 7.30 2.94
N LYS A 120 17.64 7.28 2.70
CA LYS A 120 16.63 7.63 3.72
C LYS A 120 16.74 6.73 4.95
N ARG A 121 16.95 5.42 4.76
CA ARG A 121 17.14 4.44 5.85
C ARG A 121 18.35 4.78 6.72
N SER A 122 19.46 5.23 6.13
CA SER A 122 20.66 5.62 6.89
C SER A 122 20.50 6.86 7.77
N LEU A 123 19.45 7.65 7.51
CA LEU A 123 19.12 8.87 8.25
C LEU A 123 18.03 8.64 9.31
N LEU A 124 17.53 7.41 9.46
CA LEU A 124 16.51 7.11 10.46
C LEU A 124 17.09 7.21 11.87
N LYS A 125 16.31 7.82 12.76
CA LYS A 125 16.60 7.85 14.20
C LYS A 125 16.59 6.43 14.78
N PHE A 126 15.64 5.61 14.33
CA PHE A 126 15.46 4.22 14.77
C PHE A 126 15.70 3.27 13.60
N ASN A 127 16.80 2.51 13.65
CA ASN A 127 17.16 1.56 12.59
C ASN A 127 16.19 0.37 12.47
N ASP A 128 15.44 0.09 13.54
CA ASP A 128 14.40 -0.95 13.63
C ASP A 128 13.06 -0.32 14.07
N GLY A 129 12.78 0.88 13.54
CA GLY A 129 11.52 1.61 13.77
C GLY A 129 10.44 1.30 12.75
N PHE A 130 9.26 1.90 12.93
CA PHE A 130 8.12 1.83 12.02
C PHE A 130 8.53 2.17 10.58
N ILE A 131 9.30 3.25 10.42
CA ILE A 131 9.70 3.72 9.08
C ILE A 131 10.69 2.74 8.43
N SER A 132 11.54 2.08 9.22
CA SER A 132 12.46 1.06 8.70
C SER A 132 11.70 -0.16 8.16
N HIS A 133 10.71 -0.66 8.92
CA HIS A 133 9.83 -1.73 8.47
C HIS A 133 8.99 -1.33 7.25
N PHE A 134 8.45 -0.11 7.23
CA PHE A 134 7.74 0.43 6.08
C PHE A 134 8.62 0.53 4.83
N TYR A 135 9.88 0.92 4.97
CA TYR A 135 10.83 0.92 3.84
C TYR A 135 11.12 -0.48 3.32
N SER A 136 11.16 -1.51 4.17
CA SER A 136 11.30 -2.89 3.72
C SER A 136 10.11 -3.33 2.85
N ILE A 137 8.88 -2.93 3.18
CA ILE A 137 7.72 -3.15 2.30
C ILE A 137 7.86 -2.34 1.00
N SER A 138 8.26 -1.07 1.13
CA SER A 138 8.37 -0.12 0.01
C SER A 138 9.41 -0.55 -1.03
N GLU A 139 10.44 -1.29 -0.65
CA GLU A 139 11.45 -1.85 -1.56
C GLU A 139 10.85 -2.81 -2.58
N HIS A 140 9.76 -3.49 -2.25
CA HIS A 140 9.05 -4.40 -3.16
C HIS A 140 7.98 -3.68 -3.99
N THR A 141 7.27 -2.73 -3.38
CA THR A 141 6.08 -2.11 -4.00
C THR A 141 6.41 -0.87 -4.83
N SER A 142 7.33 -0.02 -4.37
CA SER A 142 7.61 1.28 -5.00
C SER A 142 8.19 1.14 -6.41
N PRO A 143 9.15 0.23 -6.70
CA PRO A 143 9.65 0.06 -8.06
C PRO A 143 8.56 -0.39 -9.05
N LEU A 144 7.68 -1.30 -8.62
CA LEU A 144 6.56 -1.75 -9.42
C LEU A 144 5.62 -0.59 -9.76
N LEU A 145 5.18 0.15 -8.75
CA LEU A 145 4.25 1.26 -8.94
C LEU A 145 4.87 2.38 -9.79
N ALA A 146 6.12 2.76 -9.50
CA ALA A 146 6.82 3.78 -10.26
C ALA A 146 6.95 3.41 -11.74
N TRP A 147 7.33 2.16 -12.04
CA TRP A 147 7.41 1.69 -13.42
C TRP A 147 6.02 1.58 -14.07
N GLY A 148 5.03 1.08 -13.34
CA GLY A 148 3.65 0.97 -13.82
C GLY A 148 3.05 2.33 -14.18
N PHE A 149 3.27 3.39 -13.39
CA PHE A 149 2.73 4.71 -13.70
C PHE A 149 3.54 5.47 -14.75
N LEU A 150 4.86 5.49 -14.63
CA LEU A 150 5.73 6.33 -15.45
C LEU A 150 6.16 5.66 -16.76
N GLY A 151 6.17 4.33 -16.79
CA GLY A 151 6.56 3.52 -17.93
C GLY A 151 5.62 3.65 -19.14
N PRO A 152 5.92 2.88 -20.20
CA PRO A 152 5.09 2.86 -21.40
C PRO A 152 3.66 2.41 -21.11
N ASN A 153 2.74 2.69 -22.03
CA ASN A 153 1.37 2.20 -21.93
C ASN A 153 1.35 0.67 -22.15
N THR A 154 1.22 -0.07 -21.06
CA THR A 154 1.23 -1.55 -20.99
C THR A 154 0.10 -2.03 -20.10
N GLU A 155 -0.16 -3.35 -20.10
CA GLU A 155 -1.10 -3.97 -19.15
C GLU A 155 -0.74 -3.66 -17.69
N LEU A 156 0.56 -3.60 -17.36
CA LEU A 156 1.03 -3.20 -16.04
C LEU A 156 0.57 -1.78 -15.67
N LYS A 157 0.61 -0.84 -16.62
CA LYS A 157 0.13 0.52 -16.37
C LYS A 157 -1.36 0.55 -16.10
N GLU A 158 -2.15 -0.19 -16.88
CA GLU A 158 -3.59 -0.31 -16.66
C GLU A 158 -3.90 -0.93 -15.29
N LEU A 159 -3.12 -1.94 -14.89
CA LEU A 159 -3.21 -2.58 -13.58
C LEU A 159 -2.91 -1.60 -12.43
N CYS A 160 -1.84 -0.82 -12.53
CA CYS A 160 -1.49 0.19 -11.52
C CYS A 160 -2.52 1.34 -11.47
N LEU A 161 -3.05 1.77 -12.62
CA LEU A 161 -4.12 2.77 -12.69
C LEU A 161 -5.43 2.25 -12.07
N PHE A 162 -5.76 0.98 -12.29
CA PHE A 162 -6.89 0.33 -11.63
C PHE A 162 -6.69 0.29 -10.11
N PHE A 163 -5.52 -0.14 -9.63
CA PHE A 163 -5.20 -0.14 -8.20
C PHE A 163 -5.31 1.26 -7.58
N LYS A 164 -4.76 2.28 -8.25
CA LYS A 164 -4.92 3.68 -7.82
C LYS A 164 -6.39 4.09 -7.78
N GLY A 165 -7.18 3.70 -8.78
CA GLY A 165 -8.61 3.97 -8.85
C GLY A 165 -9.40 3.32 -7.70
N LEU A 166 -9.10 2.07 -7.36
CA LEU A 166 -9.69 1.39 -6.19
C LEU A 166 -9.44 2.16 -4.90
N VAL A 167 -8.18 2.51 -4.64
CA VAL A 167 -7.79 3.19 -3.39
C VAL A 167 -8.39 4.59 -3.31
N LEU A 168 -8.25 5.40 -4.37
CA LEU A 168 -8.81 6.75 -4.39
C LEU A 168 -10.34 6.74 -4.36
N GLY A 169 -10.98 5.76 -5.03
CA GLY A 169 -12.42 5.56 -4.97
C GLY A 169 -12.89 5.26 -3.56
N PHE A 170 -12.22 4.35 -2.85
CA PHE A 170 -12.50 4.09 -1.43
C PHE A 170 -12.36 5.35 -0.57
N ILE A 171 -11.26 6.09 -0.72
CA ILE A 171 -11.03 7.35 0.02
C ILE A 171 -12.13 8.37 -0.29
N GLN A 172 -12.59 8.49 -1.53
CA GLN A 172 -13.68 9.39 -1.88
C GLN A 172 -15.02 8.93 -1.29
N ASP A 173 -15.32 7.63 -1.35
CA ASP A 173 -16.59 7.08 -0.89
C ASP A 173 -16.78 7.22 0.63
N ILE A 174 -15.70 7.09 1.44
CA ILE A 174 -15.79 7.28 2.91
C ILE A 174 -16.13 8.72 3.32
N PHE A 175 -15.97 9.70 2.42
CA PHE A 175 -16.35 11.10 2.64
C PHE A 175 -17.63 11.51 1.90
N SER A 176 -18.33 10.57 1.27
CA SER A 176 -19.54 10.85 0.49
C SER A 176 -20.82 10.72 1.32
N PHE A 177 -21.59 11.80 1.42
CA PHE A 177 -22.90 11.80 2.10
C PHE A 177 -23.93 10.86 1.44
N ASP A 178 -23.72 10.50 0.17
CA ASP A 178 -24.59 9.56 -0.56
C ASP A 178 -24.24 8.09 -0.28
N LYS A 179 -23.06 7.83 0.29
CA LYS A 179 -22.50 6.48 0.48
C LYS A 179 -22.39 6.09 1.95
N VAL A 180 -22.13 7.05 2.83
CA VAL A 180 -21.94 6.80 4.26
C VAL A 180 -22.85 7.68 5.12
N ARG A 181 -23.33 7.11 6.22
CA ARG A 181 -24.20 7.80 7.18
C ARG A 181 -23.37 8.48 8.26
N PHE A 182 -23.27 9.81 8.19
CA PHE A 182 -22.64 10.65 9.23
C PHE A 182 -23.55 10.92 10.44
N THR A 183 -24.53 10.05 10.72
CA THR A 183 -25.51 10.25 11.80
C THR A 183 -24.97 9.84 13.17
N THR A 184 -24.22 8.75 13.24
CA THR A 184 -23.51 8.29 14.45
C THR A 184 -22.18 7.66 14.05
N VAL A 185 -21.27 7.49 15.02
CA VAL A 185 -19.96 6.88 14.78
C VAL A 185 -20.11 5.39 14.40
N GLU A 186 -21.09 4.70 14.98
CA GLU A 186 -21.42 3.29 14.69
C GLU A 186 -21.90 3.13 13.24
N ALA A 187 -22.83 3.97 12.80
CA ALA A 187 -23.36 3.92 11.43
C ALA A 187 -22.27 4.21 10.40
N LEU A 188 -21.43 5.21 10.66
CA LEU A 188 -20.27 5.53 9.82
C LEU A 188 -19.28 4.36 9.76
N ALA A 189 -18.97 3.74 10.90
CA ALA A 189 -18.06 2.60 10.98
C ALA A 189 -18.58 1.39 10.20
N GLU A 190 -19.88 1.11 10.27
CA GLU A 190 -20.55 0.04 9.52
C GLU A 190 -20.46 0.30 8.01
N ASP A 191 -20.73 1.52 7.57
CA ASP A 191 -20.73 1.86 6.14
C ASP A 191 -19.31 1.87 5.56
N ILE A 192 -18.31 2.37 6.30
CA ILE A 192 -16.90 2.30 5.89
C ILE A 192 -16.44 0.84 5.73
N LEU A 193 -16.84 -0.05 6.64
CA LEU A 193 -16.49 -1.46 6.54
C LEU A 193 -17.10 -2.10 5.29
N LYS A 194 -18.40 -1.86 5.02
CA LYS A 194 -19.07 -2.35 3.80
C LYS A 194 -18.39 -1.85 2.52
N LEU A 195 -17.98 -0.59 2.50
CA LEU A 195 -17.23 -0.03 1.38
C LEU A 195 -15.86 -0.73 1.21
N ALA A 196 -15.15 -0.99 2.31
CA ALA A 196 -13.86 -1.69 2.25
C ALA A 196 -14.03 -3.12 1.73
N GLU A 197 -15.06 -3.85 2.19
CA GLU A 197 -15.40 -5.20 1.72
C GLU A 197 -15.72 -5.20 0.22
N GLN A 198 -16.57 -4.28 -0.23
CA GLN A 198 -16.92 -4.14 -1.65
C GLN A 198 -15.69 -3.83 -2.52
N GLN A 199 -14.80 -2.95 -2.07
CA GLN A 199 -13.57 -2.63 -2.82
C GLN A 199 -12.60 -3.81 -2.85
N SER A 200 -12.54 -4.59 -1.76
CA SER A 200 -11.76 -5.83 -1.70
C SER A 200 -12.29 -6.88 -2.69
N GLU A 201 -13.61 -7.03 -2.82
CA GLU A 201 -14.24 -7.92 -3.81
C GLU A 201 -13.93 -7.49 -5.24
N ASN A 202 -14.12 -6.19 -5.54
CA ASN A 202 -13.78 -5.61 -6.85
C ASN A 202 -12.29 -5.84 -7.21
N ALA A 203 -11.41 -5.67 -6.23
CA ALA A 203 -9.99 -5.94 -6.41
C ALA A 203 -9.75 -7.44 -6.68
N ALA A 204 -10.34 -8.32 -5.90
CA ALA A 204 -10.19 -9.76 -6.06
C ALA A 204 -10.63 -10.22 -7.45
N GLU A 205 -11.74 -9.71 -8.00
CA GLU A 205 -12.21 -10.07 -9.34
C GLU A 205 -11.23 -9.70 -10.46
N ARG A 206 -10.66 -8.49 -10.40
CA ARG A 206 -9.75 -7.97 -11.42
C ARG A 206 -8.34 -8.53 -11.30
N LEU A 207 -7.92 -8.81 -10.06
CA LEU A 207 -6.60 -9.35 -9.74
C LEU A 207 -6.56 -10.88 -9.80
N LYS A 208 -7.66 -11.58 -10.15
CA LYS A 208 -7.67 -13.04 -10.39
C LYS A 208 -6.46 -13.43 -11.25
N THR A 209 -5.51 -14.11 -10.62
CA THR A 209 -4.48 -14.89 -11.29
C THR A 209 -5.09 -16.27 -11.51
N GLY A 210 -4.85 -16.89 -12.68
CA GLY A 210 -5.48 -18.17 -13.05
C GLY A 210 -4.94 -19.38 -12.30
N SER A 211 -4.74 -19.30 -10.98
CA SER A 211 -4.34 -20.42 -10.12
C SER A 211 -5.41 -20.68 -9.04
N PRO A 212 -5.67 -21.95 -8.70
CA PRO A 212 -6.79 -22.34 -7.87
C PRO A 212 -6.64 -21.81 -6.45
N ASP A 213 -7.75 -21.26 -5.97
CA ASP A 213 -7.98 -20.78 -4.63
C ASP A 213 -7.60 -21.85 -3.59
N ILE A 214 -6.46 -21.64 -2.90
CA ILE A 214 -6.11 -22.40 -1.69
C ILE A 214 -6.45 -21.56 -0.47
N THR A 215 -7.68 -21.05 -0.42
CA THR A 215 -8.25 -20.62 0.85
C THR A 215 -8.78 -21.87 1.56
N PRO A 216 -8.30 -22.21 2.77
CA PRO A 216 -8.94 -23.28 3.54
C PRO A 216 -10.34 -22.80 3.89
N VAL A 217 -11.35 -23.47 3.33
CA VAL A 217 -12.71 -23.37 3.83
C VAL A 217 -12.64 -23.80 5.28
N ALA A 218 -12.97 -22.88 6.20
CA ALA A 218 -13.21 -23.22 7.58
C ALA A 218 -14.35 -24.23 7.63
N SER A 219 -14.00 -25.52 7.74
CA SER A 219 -14.95 -26.58 8.05
C SER A 219 -15.40 -26.36 9.49
N TYR A 220 -16.56 -25.76 9.66
CA TYR A 220 -17.30 -25.85 10.90
C TYR A 220 -17.80 -27.30 11.05
N CYS A 221 -17.15 -28.04 11.95
CA CYS A 221 -17.74 -29.16 12.69
C CYS A 221 -17.62 -28.85 14.19
#